data_AF-A0A955Q876-F1
#
_entry.id   AF-A0A955Q876-F1
#
_cell.length_a   1.000
_cell.length_b   1.000
_cell.length_c   1.000
_cell.angle_alpha   90.00
_cell.angle_beta   90.00
_cell.angle_gamma   90.00
#
_symmetry.space_group_name_H-M   'P 1'
#
loop_
_entity.id
_entity.type
_entity.pdbx_description
1 polymer ?
#
loop_
_entity_poly.entity_id
_entity_poly.type
_entity_poly.pdbx_seq_one_letter_code
_entity_poly.pdbx_strand_id
1 'polypeptide(L)'
;MALDLIPIDMALTELAHVVPVEEARSHLAKAHNSLSKEDKPAAKAHLKAMGRALLYTEVDLPLSATEQHVLKAQTFLLAHKIKEADDELAAAEDSVAYISISMDSPMTHAKRSLWAAMKASTSGELTAAKAHLQKATSWLDRLGHDGEKTLDTETHQLAAEMHTLLTTIEQGGETVQTSLQTLWKKMTALSEREAERVAAGADNQRAYATYTALKVNLIEAKFHVSYAETYALMTHDQKRALTELEQAQKHLNAALEEALPPMKEKIEAANQASIRLQQALGSKNPPGNGAFASLQVKLHHLVDTLPMV
;
A
#
# COMPACT_ATOMS: atom_id res chain seq x y z
N MET A 1 -15.57 13.47 26.11
CA MET A 1 -14.86 12.27 26.58
C MET A 1 -13.48 12.28 25.96
N ALA A 2 -12.43 12.19 26.77
CA ALA A 2 -11.06 12.07 26.28
C ALA A 2 -10.90 10.71 25.58
N LEU A 3 -10.27 10.68 24.40
CA LEU A 3 -9.94 9.44 23.70
C LEU A 3 -9.01 8.60 24.59
N ASP A 4 -9.36 7.34 24.81
CA ASP A 4 -8.48 6.40 25.50
C ASP A 4 -7.46 5.84 24.51
N LEU A 5 -6.19 6.23 24.68
CA LEU A 5 -5.07 5.82 23.83
C LEU A 5 -4.31 4.63 24.41
N ILE A 6 -4.75 4.08 25.55
CA ILE A 6 -4.15 2.91 26.22
C ILE A 6 -4.06 1.69 25.27
N PRO A 7 -5.06 1.37 24.42
CA PRO A 7 -4.96 0.25 23.48
C PRO A 7 -3.83 0.42 22.45
N ILE A 8 -3.55 1.65 22.00
CA ILE A 8 -2.49 1.94 21.03
C ILE A 8 -1.11 1.83 21.69
N ASP A 9 -0.97 2.26 22.94
CA ASP A 9 0.30 2.13 23.68
C ASP A 9 0.60 0.66 24.08
N MET A 10 -0.44 -0.14 24.32
CA MET A 10 -0.32 -1.59 24.48
C MET A 10 0.17 -2.28 23.20
N ALA A 11 -0.41 -1.95 22.05
CA ALA A 11 0.05 -2.48 20.75
C ALA A 11 1.51 -2.08 20.46
N LEU A 12 1.93 -0.85 20.79
CA LEU A 12 3.34 -0.44 20.71
C LEU A 12 4.24 -1.21 21.67
N THR A 13 3.71 -1.78 22.75
CA THR A 13 4.46 -2.62 23.71
C THR A 13 4.72 -4.01 23.17
N GLU A 14 3.74 -4.59 22.49
CA GLU A 14 3.92 -5.87 21.81
C GLU A 14 4.88 -5.76 20.62
N LEU A 15 4.83 -4.64 19.90
CA LEU A 15 5.73 -4.35 18.77
C LEU A 15 7.17 -4.01 19.18
N ALA A 16 7.41 -3.54 20.41
CA ALA A 16 8.73 -3.11 20.88
C ALA A 16 9.80 -4.22 20.84
N HIS A 17 9.38 -5.49 20.77
CA HIS A 17 10.28 -6.63 20.67
C HIS A 17 10.83 -6.87 19.26
N VAL A 18 10.21 -6.26 18.25
CA VAL A 18 10.50 -6.53 16.83
C VAL A 18 10.91 -5.25 16.10
N VAL A 19 10.45 -4.09 16.57
CA VAL A 19 10.68 -2.79 15.92
C VAL A 19 10.90 -1.65 16.94
N PRO A 20 11.70 -0.62 16.62
CA PRO A 20 11.83 0.56 17.47
C PRO A 20 10.52 1.38 17.46
N VAL A 21 9.95 1.64 18.63
CA VAL A 21 8.62 2.28 18.81
C VAL A 21 8.68 3.57 19.63
N GLU A 22 9.84 3.95 20.10
CA GLU A 22 10.05 5.01 21.08
C GLU A 22 9.63 6.38 20.54
N GLU A 23 9.89 6.62 19.26
CA GLU A 23 9.49 7.85 18.59
C GLU A 23 7.97 7.91 18.33
N ALA A 24 7.37 6.78 17.97
CA ALA A 24 5.91 6.64 17.87
C ALA A 24 5.23 6.85 19.24
N ARG A 25 5.74 6.25 20.31
CA ARG A 25 5.24 6.47 21.69
C ARG A 25 5.38 7.93 22.12
N SER A 26 6.49 8.58 21.79
CA SER A 26 6.70 10.00 22.09
C SER A 26 5.62 10.88 21.42
N HIS A 27 5.28 10.57 20.16
CA HIS A 27 4.22 11.27 19.46
C HIS A 27 2.82 10.92 19.98
N LEU A 28 2.56 9.67 20.36
CA LEU A 28 1.32 9.25 20.99
C LEU A 28 1.09 9.94 22.35
N ALA A 29 2.13 10.06 23.17
CA ALA A 29 2.08 10.78 24.45
C ALA A 29 1.81 12.29 24.25
N LYS A 30 2.40 12.91 23.22
CA LYS A 30 2.12 14.31 22.83
C LYS A 30 0.69 14.48 22.31
N ALA A 31 0.18 13.50 21.56
CA ALA A 31 -1.21 13.48 21.12
C ALA A 31 -2.17 13.38 22.31
N HIS A 32 -1.90 12.49 23.27
CA HIS A 32 -2.67 12.36 24.52
C HIS A 32 -2.73 13.68 25.29
N ASN A 33 -1.58 14.35 25.47
CA ASN A 33 -1.49 15.64 26.15
C ASN A 33 -2.19 16.78 25.38
N SER A 34 -2.27 16.69 24.05
CA SER A 34 -2.99 17.68 23.24
C SER A 34 -4.50 17.45 23.30
N LEU A 35 -4.93 16.19 23.32
CA LEU A 35 -6.33 15.79 23.49
C LEU A 35 -6.87 16.15 24.87
N SER A 36 -6.08 16.00 25.93
CA SER A 36 -6.46 16.42 27.29
C SER A 36 -6.60 17.94 27.44
N LYS A 37 -6.01 18.71 26.53
CA LYS A 37 -6.12 20.18 26.45
C LYS A 37 -7.13 20.65 25.40
N GLU A 38 -7.89 19.73 24.80
CA GLU A 38 -8.82 19.99 23.69
C GLU A 38 -8.20 20.62 22.43
N ASP A 39 -6.86 20.58 22.29
CA ASP A 39 -6.13 21.07 21.13
C ASP A 39 -6.13 20.01 20.01
N LYS A 40 -7.27 19.95 19.31
CA LYS A 40 -7.51 18.99 18.23
C LYS A 40 -6.54 19.14 17.04
N PRO A 41 -6.16 20.36 16.60
CA PRO A 41 -5.14 20.52 15.55
C PRO A 41 -3.77 19.97 15.95
N ALA A 42 -3.29 20.25 17.16
CA ALA A 42 -2.01 19.72 17.64
C ALA A 42 -2.06 18.20 17.84
N ALA A 43 -3.16 17.67 18.39
CA ALA A 43 -3.38 16.24 18.51
C ALA A 43 -3.31 15.54 17.14
N LYS A 44 -3.97 16.10 16.11
CA LYS A 44 -3.94 15.57 14.74
C LYS A 44 -2.53 15.62 14.15
N ALA A 45 -1.77 16.68 14.39
CA ALA A 45 -0.38 16.78 13.93
C ALA A 45 0.53 15.75 14.60
N HIS A 46 0.35 15.50 15.90
CA HIS A 46 1.09 14.50 16.64
C HIS A 46 0.72 13.06 16.26
N LEU A 47 -0.57 12.77 16.04
CA LEU A 47 -1.00 11.47 15.51
C LEU A 47 -0.47 11.23 14.10
N LYS A 48 -0.46 12.25 13.24
CA LYS A 48 0.18 12.16 11.92
C LYS A 48 1.69 11.93 12.01
N ALA A 49 2.36 12.56 12.97
CA ALA A 49 3.79 12.35 13.22
C ALA A 49 4.08 10.96 13.81
N MET A 50 3.20 10.42 14.66
CA MET A 50 3.24 9.04 15.13
C MET A 50 3.13 8.06 13.96
N GLY A 51 2.15 8.23 13.07
CA GLY A 51 2.04 7.41 11.86
C GLY A 51 3.28 7.52 10.96
N ARG A 52 3.90 8.70 10.88
CA ARG A 52 5.17 8.90 10.15
C ARG A 52 6.38 8.24 10.84
N ALA A 53 6.39 8.15 12.17
CA ALA A 53 7.42 7.42 12.90
C ALA A 53 7.25 5.90 12.72
N LEU A 54 6.00 5.44 12.61
CA LEU A 54 5.67 4.07 12.21
C LEU A 54 5.93 3.79 10.71
N LEU A 55 6.08 4.82 9.88
CA LEU A 55 6.48 4.68 8.47
C LEU A 55 7.89 4.06 8.31
N TYR A 56 8.76 4.17 9.33
CA TYR A 56 10.04 3.45 9.40
C TYR A 56 9.84 1.94 9.68
N THR A 57 8.73 1.62 10.33
CA THR A 57 8.25 0.29 10.73
C THR A 57 7.42 -0.40 9.63
N GLU A 58 6.79 0.39 8.77
CA GLU A 58 5.95 -0.02 7.63
C GLU A 58 6.74 -0.71 6.50
N VAL A 59 8.08 -0.67 6.57
CA VAL A 59 8.97 -1.47 5.72
C VAL A 59 8.84 -2.97 6.04
N ASP A 60 8.38 -3.32 7.25
CA ASP A 60 8.35 -4.70 7.76
C ASP A 60 6.95 -5.27 7.99
N LEU A 61 5.92 -4.42 8.05
CA LEU A 61 4.53 -4.84 8.28
C LEU A 61 3.62 -4.10 7.29
N PRO A 62 2.72 -4.79 6.56
CA PRO A 62 1.66 -4.12 5.80
C PRO A 62 0.62 -3.53 6.77
N LEU A 63 0.99 -2.44 7.46
CA LEU A 63 0.17 -1.76 8.45
C LEU A 63 -1.00 -0.98 7.83
N SER A 64 -1.01 -0.73 6.52
CA SER A 64 -2.05 0.08 5.88
C SER A 64 -3.45 -0.48 6.11
N ALA A 65 -3.62 -1.81 6.01
CA ALA A 65 -4.90 -2.47 6.29
C ALA A 65 -5.28 -2.40 7.78
N THR A 66 -4.33 -2.69 8.68
CA THR A 66 -4.55 -2.62 10.14
C THR A 66 -4.86 -1.19 10.59
N GLU A 67 -4.11 -0.20 10.11
CA GLU A 67 -4.30 1.22 10.40
C GLU A 67 -5.66 1.70 9.90
N GLN A 68 -6.14 1.18 8.76
CA GLN A 68 -7.45 1.51 8.22
C GLN A 68 -8.60 0.90 9.02
N HIS A 69 -8.47 -0.36 9.44
CA HIS A 69 -9.43 -0.97 10.35
C HIS A 69 -9.51 -0.21 11.68
N VAL A 70 -8.37 0.22 12.22
CA VAL A 70 -8.31 1.07 13.42
C VAL A 70 -8.95 2.45 13.17
N LEU A 71 -8.70 3.08 12.03
CA LEU A 71 -9.30 4.38 11.67
C LEU A 71 -10.82 4.29 11.43
N LYS A 72 -11.30 3.19 10.84
CA LYS A 72 -12.73 2.91 10.65
C LYS A 72 -13.41 2.62 11.98
N ALA A 73 -12.80 1.81 12.83
CA ALA A 73 -13.26 1.59 14.20
C ALA A 73 -13.38 2.92 14.95
N GLN A 74 -12.38 3.80 14.86
CA GLN A 74 -12.45 5.15 15.44
C GLN A 74 -13.62 5.97 14.87
N THR A 75 -13.87 5.88 13.57
CA THR A 75 -14.99 6.57 12.92
C THR A 75 -16.34 6.03 13.37
N PHE A 76 -16.48 4.71 13.55
CA PHE A 76 -17.69 4.07 14.05
C PHE A 76 -17.92 4.35 15.54
N LEU A 77 -16.86 4.40 16.35
CA LEU A 77 -16.92 4.84 17.74
C LEU A 77 -17.41 6.29 17.84
N LEU A 78 -16.91 7.20 16.98
CA LEU A 78 -17.37 8.59 16.90
C LEU A 78 -18.85 8.71 16.46
N ALA A 79 -19.37 7.71 15.74
CA ALA A 79 -20.76 7.62 15.30
C ALA A 79 -21.66 6.80 16.25
N HIS A 80 -21.16 6.39 17.42
CA HIS A 80 -21.86 5.51 18.39
C HIS A 80 -22.28 4.13 17.83
N LYS A 81 -21.59 3.67 16.78
CA LYS A 81 -21.80 2.37 16.14
C LYS A 81 -20.86 1.34 16.75
N ILE A 82 -21.22 0.87 17.93
CA ILE A 82 -20.33 0.07 18.79
C ILE A 82 -20.05 -1.31 18.19
N LYS A 83 -21.04 -1.95 17.57
CA LYS A 83 -20.87 -3.27 16.97
C LYS A 83 -19.96 -3.20 15.74
N GLU A 84 -20.17 -2.21 14.87
CA GLU A 84 -19.35 -2.00 13.68
C GLU A 84 -17.92 -1.57 14.03
N ALA A 85 -17.72 -0.90 15.17
CA ALA A 85 -16.38 -0.64 15.68
C ALA A 85 -15.68 -1.91 16.19
N ASP A 86 -16.41 -2.80 16.85
CA ASP A 86 -15.91 -4.08 17.35
C ASP A 86 -15.53 -5.02 16.19
N ASP A 87 -16.37 -5.09 15.14
CA ASP A 87 -16.10 -5.86 13.93
C ASP A 87 -14.84 -5.35 13.19
N GLU A 88 -14.63 -4.03 13.13
CA GLU A 88 -13.40 -3.45 12.54
C GLU A 88 -12.17 -3.65 13.43
N LEU A 89 -12.31 -3.69 14.75
CA LEU A 89 -11.19 -4.01 15.64
C LEU A 89 -10.80 -5.48 15.54
N ALA A 90 -11.76 -6.40 15.45
CA ALA A 90 -11.50 -7.82 15.18
C ALA A 90 -10.79 -8.02 13.83
N ALA A 91 -11.21 -7.27 12.78
CA ALA A 91 -10.52 -7.27 11.49
C ALA A 91 -9.10 -6.69 11.57
N ALA A 92 -8.84 -5.72 12.46
CA ALA A 92 -7.50 -5.25 12.74
C ALA A 92 -6.64 -6.33 13.43
N GLU A 93 -7.22 -7.09 14.37
CA GLU A 93 -6.55 -8.20 15.06
C GLU A 93 -6.22 -9.35 14.11
N ASP A 94 -7.16 -9.75 13.25
CA ASP A 94 -6.94 -10.76 12.20
C ASP A 94 -5.90 -10.30 11.17
N SER A 95 -5.90 -9.00 10.83
CA SER A 95 -4.87 -8.39 10.00
C SER A 95 -3.48 -8.49 10.64
N VAL A 96 -3.35 -8.36 11.96
CA VAL A 96 -2.09 -8.54 12.71
C VAL A 96 -1.64 -10.01 12.75
N ALA A 97 -2.57 -10.96 12.87
CA ALA A 97 -2.26 -12.39 12.79
C ALA A 97 -1.75 -12.78 11.38
N TYR A 98 -2.33 -12.19 10.33
CA TYR A 98 -1.87 -12.35 8.95
C TYR A 98 -0.49 -11.72 8.71
N ILE A 99 -0.25 -10.52 9.25
CA ILE A 99 1.05 -9.84 9.22
C ILE A 99 2.16 -10.77 9.75
N SER A 100 1.90 -11.53 10.82
CA SER A 100 2.88 -12.48 11.38
C SER A 100 3.26 -13.63 10.43
N ILE A 101 2.38 -14.01 9.50
CA ILE A 101 2.65 -15.03 8.45
C ILE A 101 3.34 -14.37 7.24
N SER A 102 2.96 -13.14 6.88
CA SER A 102 3.56 -12.38 5.77
C SER A 102 4.96 -11.85 6.05
N MET A 103 5.37 -11.73 7.32
CA MET A 103 6.69 -11.23 7.74
C MET A 103 7.86 -12.10 7.28
N ASP A 104 7.67 -13.41 7.16
CA ASP A 104 8.67 -14.36 6.66
C ASP A 104 8.56 -14.62 5.14
N SER A 105 7.70 -13.88 4.43
CA SER A 105 7.56 -14.04 2.98
C SER A 105 8.79 -13.46 2.24
N PRO A 106 9.20 -14.09 1.12
CA PRO A 106 10.26 -13.54 0.27
C PRO A 106 9.94 -12.13 -0.24
N MET A 107 8.66 -11.80 -0.49
CA MET A 107 8.23 -10.46 -0.91
C MET A 107 8.56 -9.39 0.15
N THR A 108 8.25 -9.66 1.42
CA THR A 108 8.55 -8.77 2.55
C THR A 108 10.06 -8.56 2.69
N HIS A 109 10.85 -9.63 2.61
CA HIS A 109 12.31 -9.53 2.66
C HIS A 109 12.90 -8.76 1.47
N ALA A 110 12.33 -8.92 0.27
CA ALA A 110 12.74 -8.16 -0.91
C ALA A 110 12.45 -6.67 -0.74
N LYS A 111 11.24 -6.31 -0.29
CA LYS A 111 10.83 -4.94 0.00
C LYS A 111 11.76 -4.29 1.04
N ARG A 112 12.00 -4.95 2.18
CA ARG A 112 12.93 -4.47 3.23
C ARG A 112 14.32 -4.20 2.69
N SER A 113 14.86 -5.15 1.93
CA SER A 113 16.19 -5.03 1.35
C SER A 113 16.28 -3.87 0.36
N LEU A 114 15.25 -3.66 -0.46
CA LEU A 114 15.19 -2.56 -1.41
C LEU A 114 15.13 -1.19 -0.73
N TRP A 115 14.35 -1.07 0.35
CA TRP A 115 14.32 0.17 1.15
C TRP A 115 15.68 0.49 1.75
N ALA A 116 16.37 -0.52 2.30
CA ALA A 116 17.71 -0.36 2.82
C ALA A 116 18.69 0.10 1.72
N ALA A 117 18.53 -0.39 0.49
CA ALA A 117 19.31 0.07 -0.67
C ALA A 117 19.06 1.56 -0.98
N MET A 118 17.80 2.00 -0.94
CA MET A 118 17.41 3.40 -1.12
C MET A 118 18.00 4.31 -0.03
N LYS A 119 17.95 3.89 1.24
CA LYS A 119 18.53 4.63 2.37
C LYS A 119 20.06 4.75 2.27
N ALA A 120 20.74 3.66 1.94
CA ALA A 120 22.18 3.66 1.73
C ALA A 120 22.59 4.57 0.56
N SER A 121 21.87 4.50 -0.57
CA SER A 121 22.12 5.34 -1.75
C SER A 121 21.93 6.83 -1.48
N THR A 122 20.86 7.20 -0.76
CA THR A 122 20.61 8.61 -0.36
C THR A 122 21.66 9.14 0.63
N SER A 123 22.32 8.25 1.38
CA SER A 123 23.42 8.58 2.28
C SER A 123 24.80 8.55 1.59
N GLY A 124 24.85 8.24 0.29
CA GLY A 124 26.10 8.12 -0.48
C GLY A 124 26.85 6.79 -0.28
N GLU A 125 26.29 5.85 0.48
CA GLU A 125 26.89 4.54 0.78
C GLU A 125 26.62 3.54 -0.35
N LEU A 126 27.18 3.78 -1.54
CA LEU A 126 26.83 3.02 -2.76
C LEU A 126 27.18 1.53 -2.68
N THR A 127 28.24 1.16 -1.97
CA THR A 127 28.59 -0.26 -1.73
C THR A 127 27.54 -0.97 -0.87
N ALA A 128 27.04 -0.31 0.18
CA ALA A 128 25.97 -0.85 1.01
C ALA A 128 24.66 -0.90 0.22
N ALA A 129 24.38 0.12 -0.59
CA ALA A 129 23.21 0.15 -1.47
C ALA A 129 23.20 -1.05 -2.45
N LYS A 130 24.34 -1.33 -3.07
CA LYS A 130 24.53 -2.49 -3.96
C LYS A 130 24.29 -3.81 -3.22
N ALA A 131 24.86 -3.99 -2.04
CA ALA A 131 24.67 -5.20 -1.24
C ALA A 131 23.20 -5.41 -0.83
N HIS A 132 22.50 -4.34 -0.46
CA HIS A 132 21.08 -4.39 -0.13
C HIS A 132 20.21 -4.68 -1.37
N LEU A 133 20.52 -4.08 -2.52
CA LEU A 133 19.80 -4.35 -3.76
C LEU A 133 20.01 -5.81 -4.22
N GLN A 134 21.22 -6.36 -4.07
CA GLN A 134 21.49 -7.78 -4.34
C GLN A 134 20.63 -8.72 -3.48
N LYS A 135 20.49 -8.40 -2.19
CA LYS A 135 19.60 -9.14 -1.29
C LYS A 135 18.16 -9.07 -1.76
N ALA A 136 17.68 -7.88 -2.13
CA ALA A 136 16.32 -7.70 -2.64
C ALA A 136 16.04 -8.59 -3.86
N THR A 137 16.95 -8.59 -4.84
CA THR A 137 16.84 -9.44 -6.03
C THR A 137 16.82 -10.92 -5.67
N SER A 138 17.72 -11.37 -4.79
CA SER A 138 17.77 -12.78 -4.38
C SER A 138 16.51 -13.27 -3.68
N TRP A 139 15.77 -12.37 -3.02
CA TRP A 139 14.48 -12.69 -2.41
C TRP A 139 13.36 -12.73 -3.44
N LEU A 140 13.36 -11.83 -4.43
CA LEU A 140 12.43 -11.89 -5.54
C LEU A 140 12.61 -13.17 -6.39
N ASP A 141 13.85 -13.58 -6.64
CA ASP A 141 14.13 -14.81 -7.38
C ASP A 141 13.59 -16.07 -6.67
N ARG A 142 13.39 -16.00 -5.35
CA ARG A 142 12.82 -17.09 -4.54
C ARG A 142 11.29 -17.17 -4.60
N LEU A 143 10.61 -16.15 -5.13
CA LEU A 143 9.15 -16.19 -5.34
C LEU A 143 8.73 -17.11 -6.49
N GLY A 144 9.69 -17.68 -7.23
CA GLY A 144 9.38 -18.51 -8.39
C GLY A 144 8.66 -19.82 -8.04
N HIS A 145 7.48 -19.99 -8.68
CA HIS A 145 6.74 -21.24 -8.95
C HIS A 145 5.43 -21.51 -8.17
N ASP A 146 4.72 -20.49 -7.69
CA ASP A 146 3.34 -20.67 -7.19
C ASP A 146 2.30 -20.07 -8.15
N GLY A 147 2.00 -20.81 -9.23
CA GLY A 147 0.71 -20.88 -9.94
C GLY A 147 0.12 -19.65 -10.66
N GLU A 148 0.39 -18.41 -10.24
CA GLU A 148 -0.23 -17.21 -10.78
C GLU A 148 0.66 -16.48 -11.82
N LYS A 149 0.30 -16.60 -13.09
CA LYS A 149 1.06 -16.04 -14.23
C LYS A 149 1.30 -14.52 -14.15
N THR A 150 0.37 -13.75 -13.59
CA THR A 150 0.51 -12.28 -13.47
C THR A 150 1.54 -11.92 -12.40
N LEU A 151 1.44 -12.53 -11.22
CA LEU A 151 2.43 -12.36 -10.15
C LEU A 151 3.82 -12.78 -10.61
N ASP A 152 3.92 -13.89 -11.35
CA ASP A 152 5.17 -14.32 -11.95
C ASP A 152 5.72 -13.25 -12.89
N THR A 153 4.92 -12.73 -13.81
CA THR A 153 5.39 -11.75 -14.81
C THR A 153 5.94 -10.48 -14.15
N GLU A 154 5.20 -9.91 -13.20
CA GLU A 154 5.56 -8.66 -12.53
C GLU A 154 6.78 -8.82 -11.61
N THR A 155 6.85 -9.97 -10.91
CA THR A 155 8.00 -10.31 -10.08
C THR A 155 9.28 -10.47 -10.91
N HIS A 156 9.20 -11.17 -12.04
CA HIS A 156 10.34 -11.33 -12.95
C HIS A 156 10.76 -10.00 -13.58
N GLN A 157 9.80 -9.15 -13.95
CA GLN A 157 10.12 -7.82 -14.46
C GLN A 157 10.83 -6.97 -13.40
N LEU A 158 10.34 -6.97 -12.15
CA LEU A 158 10.99 -6.26 -11.05
C LEU A 158 12.41 -6.77 -10.78
N ALA A 159 12.60 -8.08 -10.76
CA ALA A 159 13.93 -8.69 -10.61
C ALA A 159 14.87 -8.26 -11.74
N ALA A 160 14.40 -8.25 -12.99
CA ALA A 160 15.19 -7.80 -14.14
C ALA A 160 15.57 -6.31 -14.06
N GLU A 161 14.64 -5.44 -13.63
CA GLU A 161 14.91 -4.02 -13.40
C GLU A 161 15.94 -3.82 -12.27
N MET A 162 15.86 -4.60 -11.18
CA MET A 162 16.86 -4.58 -10.10
C MET A 162 18.23 -5.06 -10.57
N HIS A 163 18.29 -6.14 -11.36
CA HIS A 163 19.54 -6.62 -11.96
C HIS A 163 20.19 -5.56 -12.84
N THR A 164 19.40 -4.84 -13.63
CA THR A 164 19.90 -3.74 -14.47
C THR A 164 20.51 -2.66 -13.60
N LEU A 165 19.81 -2.23 -12.54
CA LEU A 165 20.30 -1.20 -11.63
C LEU A 165 21.54 -1.64 -10.85
N LEU A 166 21.70 -2.92 -10.52
CA LEU A 166 22.91 -3.45 -9.87
C LEU A 166 24.18 -3.18 -10.67
N THR A 167 24.09 -3.07 -12.00
CA THR A 167 25.24 -2.78 -12.86
C THR A 167 25.64 -1.30 -12.87
N THR A 168 24.73 -0.40 -12.46
CA THR A 168 24.92 1.05 -12.54
C THR A 168 24.88 1.75 -11.18
N ILE A 169 24.48 1.08 -10.10
CA ILE A 169 24.29 1.68 -8.76
C ILE A 169 25.54 2.36 -8.19
N GLU A 170 26.74 1.89 -8.56
CA GLU A 170 28.02 2.49 -8.15
C GLU A 170 28.31 3.84 -8.82
N GLN A 171 27.59 4.18 -9.89
CA GLN A 171 27.66 5.50 -10.52
C GLN A 171 26.98 6.58 -9.65
N GLY A 172 26.07 6.17 -8.75
CA GLY A 172 25.34 7.06 -7.87
C GLY A 172 24.51 8.12 -8.60
N GLY A 173 24.25 9.23 -7.90
CA GLY A 173 23.56 10.38 -8.46
C GLY A 173 22.03 10.24 -8.55
N GLU A 174 21.40 11.28 -9.11
CA GLU A 174 19.94 11.44 -9.15
C GLU A 174 19.26 10.33 -9.95
N THR A 175 19.86 9.88 -11.06
CA THR A 175 19.32 8.78 -11.87
C THR A 175 19.19 7.49 -11.06
N VAL A 176 20.24 7.11 -10.29
CA VAL A 176 20.21 5.91 -9.44
C VAL A 176 19.17 6.04 -8.32
N GLN A 177 19.05 7.22 -7.71
CA GLN A 177 18.05 7.48 -6.68
C GLN A 177 16.63 7.37 -7.23
N THR A 178 16.35 7.95 -8.40
CA THR A 178 15.06 7.85 -9.09
C THR A 178 14.75 6.39 -9.47
N SER A 179 15.73 5.62 -9.93
CA SER A 179 15.54 4.18 -10.20
C SER A 179 15.22 3.39 -8.94
N LEU A 180 15.90 3.62 -7.81
CA LEU A 180 15.59 2.97 -6.54
C LEU A 180 14.19 3.33 -6.04
N GLN A 181 13.79 4.60 -6.14
CA GLN A 181 12.45 5.03 -5.78
C GLN A 181 11.38 4.42 -6.69
N THR A 182 11.66 4.29 -7.99
CA THR A 182 10.76 3.65 -8.97
C THR A 182 10.55 2.17 -8.60
N LEU A 183 11.64 1.44 -8.35
CA LEU A 183 11.57 0.05 -7.91
C LEU A 183 10.81 -0.10 -6.60
N TRP A 184 11.03 0.80 -5.64
CA TRP A 184 10.34 0.81 -4.36
C TRP A 184 8.83 0.99 -4.52
N LYS A 185 8.41 1.91 -5.38
CA LYS A 185 6.98 2.16 -5.66
C LYS A 185 6.31 0.94 -6.29
N LYS A 186 6.94 0.31 -7.28
CA LYS A 186 6.42 -0.91 -7.91
C LYS A 186 6.35 -2.09 -6.94
N MET A 187 7.42 -2.32 -6.16
CA MET A 187 7.46 -3.35 -5.12
C MET A 187 6.34 -3.15 -4.08
N THR A 188 6.09 -1.90 -3.70
CA THR A 188 5.02 -1.58 -2.75
C THR A 188 3.65 -1.90 -3.33
N ALA A 189 3.38 -1.47 -4.56
CA ALA A 189 2.11 -1.77 -5.23
C ALA A 189 1.89 -3.29 -5.41
N LEU A 190 2.93 -4.04 -5.76
CA LEU A 190 2.87 -5.49 -5.89
C LEU A 190 2.63 -6.17 -4.53
N SER A 191 3.36 -5.77 -3.49
CA SER A 191 3.19 -6.32 -2.14
C SER A 191 1.81 -6.03 -1.55
N GLU A 192 1.24 -4.85 -1.81
CA GLU A 192 -0.13 -4.51 -1.39
C GLU A 192 -1.16 -5.36 -2.13
N ARG A 193 -1.03 -5.50 -3.46
CA ARG A 193 -1.89 -6.36 -4.28
C ARG A 193 -1.93 -7.79 -3.73
N GLU A 194 -0.77 -8.36 -3.41
CA GLU A 194 -0.69 -9.72 -2.87
C GLU A 194 -1.38 -9.85 -1.52
N ALA A 195 -1.10 -8.91 -0.59
CA ALA A 195 -1.74 -8.92 0.72
C ALA A 195 -3.27 -8.83 0.61
N GLU A 196 -3.78 -7.93 -0.24
CA GLU A 196 -5.21 -7.73 -0.45
C GLU A 196 -5.88 -8.92 -1.13
N ARG A 197 -5.18 -9.58 -2.08
CA ARG A 197 -5.68 -10.78 -2.75
C ARG A 197 -5.76 -11.98 -1.82
N VAL A 198 -4.73 -12.18 -0.98
CA VAL A 198 -4.74 -13.26 0.00
C VAL A 198 -5.83 -13.03 1.04
N ALA A 199 -6.00 -11.78 1.53
CA ALA A 199 -7.11 -11.43 2.41
C ALA A 199 -8.47 -11.74 1.75
N ALA A 200 -8.66 -11.35 0.49
CA ALA A 200 -9.88 -11.68 -0.26
C ALA A 200 -10.07 -13.19 -0.52
N GLY A 201 -8.99 -13.98 -0.50
CA GLY A 201 -8.99 -15.43 -0.72
C GLY A 201 -9.20 -16.28 0.54
N ALA A 202 -8.83 -15.77 1.73
CA ALA A 202 -8.97 -16.44 3.02
C ALA A 202 -10.45 -16.56 3.47
N ASP A 203 -11.32 -15.67 2.99
CA ASP A 203 -12.78 -15.66 3.24
C ASP A 203 -13.54 -16.83 2.56
N ASN A 204 -12.84 -17.78 1.91
CA ASN A 204 -13.41 -18.86 1.10
C ASN A 204 -14.03 -20.04 1.88
N GLN A 205 -14.83 -19.76 2.93
CA GLN A 205 -15.84 -20.70 3.42
C GLN A 205 -17.24 -20.35 2.87
N ARG A 206 -17.43 -20.70 1.59
CA ARG A 206 -18.68 -21.21 0.98
C ARG A 206 -19.90 -20.30 0.70
N ALA A 207 -19.88 -18.97 0.85
CA ALA A 207 -21.10 -18.17 0.58
C ALA A 207 -21.02 -16.97 -0.41
N TYR A 208 -19.85 -16.47 -0.83
CA TYR A 208 -19.77 -15.11 -1.43
C TYR A 208 -18.94 -14.92 -2.71
N ALA A 209 -18.98 -15.86 -3.65
CA ALA A 209 -18.15 -15.83 -4.88
C ALA A 209 -18.23 -14.51 -5.71
N THR A 210 -19.38 -13.82 -5.74
CA THR A 210 -19.54 -12.55 -6.49
C THR A 210 -18.85 -11.36 -5.81
N TYR A 211 -18.82 -11.32 -4.47
CA TYR A 211 -18.11 -10.26 -3.74
C TYR A 211 -16.59 -10.43 -3.84
N THR A 212 -16.12 -11.68 -3.89
CA THR A 212 -14.71 -12.00 -4.11
C THR A 212 -14.23 -11.54 -5.48
N ALA A 213 -14.99 -11.80 -6.55
CA ALA A 213 -14.63 -11.37 -7.91
C ALA A 213 -14.62 -9.83 -8.04
N LEU A 214 -15.61 -9.16 -7.45
CA LEU A 214 -15.69 -7.70 -7.43
C LEU A 214 -14.47 -7.09 -6.71
N LYS A 215 -14.13 -7.61 -5.52
CA LYS A 215 -12.99 -7.14 -4.73
C LYS A 215 -11.67 -7.39 -5.45
N VAL A 216 -11.48 -8.58 -6.03
CA VAL A 216 -10.29 -8.91 -6.83
C VAL A 216 -10.14 -7.92 -8.00
N ASN A 217 -11.21 -7.64 -8.76
CA ASN A 217 -11.13 -6.68 -9.86
C ASN A 217 -10.75 -5.27 -9.39
N LEU A 218 -11.24 -4.82 -8.23
CA LEU A 218 -10.85 -3.51 -7.68
C LEU A 218 -9.39 -3.48 -7.22
N ILE A 219 -8.89 -4.57 -6.64
CA ILE A 219 -7.47 -4.72 -6.26
C ILE A 219 -6.58 -4.65 -7.51
N GLU A 220 -6.92 -5.37 -8.58
CA GLU A 220 -6.17 -5.30 -9.84
C GLU A 220 -6.21 -3.90 -10.46
N ALA A 221 -7.36 -3.23 -10.44
CA ALA A 221 -7.46 -1.86 -10.92
C ALA A 221 -6.55 -0.89 -10.12
N LYS A 222 -6.52 -1.02 -8.78
CA LYS A 222 -5.65 -0.24 -7.91
C LYS A 222 -4.16 -0.49 -8.21
N PHE A 223 -3.78 -1.75 -8.39
CA PHE A 223 -2.43 -2.14 -8.76
C PHE A 223 -1.99 -1.46 -10.06
N HIS A 224 -2.77 -1.61 -11.13
CA HIS A 224 -2.46 -1.06 -12.45
C HIS A 224 -2.42 0.49 -12.43
N VAL A 225 -3.29 1.17 -11.69
CA VAL A 225 -3.21 2.64 -11.53
C VAL A 225 -1.90 3.07 -10.87
N SER A 226 -1.40 2.31 -9.90
CA SER A 226 -0.13 2.61 -9.21
C SER A 226 1.08 2.43 -10.12
N TYR A 227 1.04 1.42 -11.00
CA TYR A 227 2.04 1.24 -12.04
C TYR A 227 1.96 2.34 -13.10
N ALA A 228 0.75 2.73 -13.52
CA ALA A 228 0.55 3.83 -14.46
C ALA A 228 1.12 5.15 -13.93
N GLU A 229 0.88 5.47 -12.66
CA GLU A 229 1.46 6.65 -12.00
C GLU A 229 2.98 6.60 -12.04
N THR A 230 3.56 5.46 -11.66
CA THR A 230 5.02 5.26 -11.64
C THR A 230 5.62 5.48 -13.03
N TYR A 231 5.03 4.91 -14.08
CA TYR A 231 5.51 5.10 -15.44
C TYR A 231 5.34 6.54 -15.93
N ALA A 232 4.20 7.18 -15.66
CA ALA A 232 3.94 8.54 -16.11
C ALA A 232 4.84 9.58 -15.43
N LEU A 233 5.00 9.47 -14.10
CA LEU A 233 5.59 10.52 -13.27
C LEU A 233 7.07 10.29 -12.99
N MET A 234 7.53 9.04 -12.91
CA MET A 234 8.91 8.73 -12.51
C MET A 234 9.80 8.33 -13.68
N THR A 235 9.27 7.53 -14.62
CA THR A 235 10.06 7.08 -15.78
C THR A 235 9.73 7.83 -17.05
N HIS A 236 8.71 8.68 -17.02
CA HIS A 236 8.16 9.40 -18.18
C HIS A 236 7.82 8.47 -19.37
N ASP A 237 7.50 7.20 -19.09
CA ASP A 237 7.08 6.22 -20.10
C ASP A 237 5.57 6.28 -20.27
N GLN A 238 5.13 7.28 -21.04
CA GLN A 238 3.70 7.49 -21.31
C GLN A 238 3.04 6.29 -21.97
N LYS A 239 3.77 5.54 -22.81
CA LYS A 239 3.22 4.37 -23.50
C LYS A 239 2.87 3.29 -22.49
N ARG A 240 3.78 2.95 -21.58
CA ARG A 240 3.49 1.99 -20.51
C ARG A 240 2.41 2.50 -19.57
N ALA A 241 2.45 3.79 -19.19
CA ALA A 241 1.40 4.38 -18.36
C ALA A 241 0.00 4.22 -18.97
N LEU A 242 -0.13 4.42 -20.29
CA LEU A 242 -1.39 4.22 -21.01
C LEU A 242 -1.83 2.75 -21.00
N THR A 243 -0.91 1.82 -21.23
CA THR A 243 -1.20 0.37 -21.18
C THR A 243 -1.68 -0.07 -19.79
N GLU A 244 -1.06 0.44 -18.72
CA GLU A 244 -1.50 0.17 -17.35
C GLU A 244 -2.91 0.76 -17.06
N LEU A 245 -3.20 1.98 -17.53
CA LEU A 245 -4.55 2.54 -17.40
C LEU A 245 -5.60 1.74 -18.18
N GLU A 246 -5.25 1.17 -19.32
CA GLU A 246 -6.14 0.27 -20.08
C GLU A 246 -6.44 -1.01 -19.29
N GLN A 247 -5.43 -1.61 -18.64
CA GLN A 247 -5.67 -2.75 -17.75
C GLN A 247 -6.54 -2.37 -16.56
N ALA A 248 -6.28 -1.22 -15.92
CA ALA A 248 -7.10 -0.72 -14.83
C ALA A 248 -8.58 -0.54 -15.24
N GLN A 249 -8.83 0.01 -16.43
CA GLN A 249 -10.20 0.17 -16.97
C GLN A 249 -10.86 -1.17 -17.26
N LYS A 250 -10.11 -2.14 -17.81
CA LYS A 250 -10.63 -3.50 -18.03
C LYS A 250 -11.14 -4.11 -16.72
N HIS A 251 -10.39 -3.98 -15.64
CA HIS A 251 -10.79 -4.47 -14.33
C HIS A 251 -11.93 -3.66 -13.70
N LEU A 252 -11.95 -2.34 -13.86
CA LEU A 252 -13.08 -1.51 -13.42
C LEU A 252 -14.39 -1.84 -14.15
N ASN A 253 -14.31 -2.13 -15.46
CA ASN A 253 -15.46 -2.58 -16.23
C ASN A 253 -15.95 -3.96 -15.76
N ALA A 254 -15.04 -4.89 -15.48
CA ALA A 254 -15.41 -6.19 -14.89
C ALA A 254 -16.07 -6.02 -13.51
N ALA A 255 -15.55 -5.13 -12.66
CA ALA A 255 -16.14 -4.77 -11.38
C ALA A 255 -17.56 -4.15 -11.54
N LEU A 256 -17.81 -3.35 -12.58
CA LEU A 256 -19.13 -2.76 -12.84
C LEU A 256 -20.21 -3.80 -13.17
N GLU A 257 -19.84 -4.89 -13.83
CA GLU A 257 -20.77 -5.99 -14.15
C GLU A 257 -21.22 -6.72 -12.87
N GLU A 258 -20.34 -6.84 -11.89
CA GLU A 258 -20.56 -7.60 -10.66
C GLU A 258 -21.12 -6.75 -9.50
N ALA A 259 -21.02 -5.42 -9.60
CA ALA A 259 -21.40 -4.50 -8.53
C ALA A 259 -22.91 -4.33 -8.34
N LEU A 260 -23.34 -4.16 -7.09
CA LEU A 260 -24.71 -3.72 -6.77
C LEU A 260 -24.90 -2.23 -7.07
N PRO A 261 -26.15 -1.75 -7.28
CA PRO A 261 -26.42 -0.37 -7.72
C PRO A 261 -25.73 0.75 -6.90
N PRO A 262 -25.67 0.71 -5.56
CA PRO A 262 -24.98 1.75 -4.78
C PRO A 262 -23.46 1.80 -5.01
N MET A 263 -22.87 0.68 -5.46
CA MET A 263 -21.44 0.57 -5.73
C MET A 263 -21.11 0.89 -7.20
N LYS A 264 -22.02 0.58 -8.14
CA LYS A 264 -21.84 0.89 -9.57
C LYS A 264 -21.51 2.36 -9.80
N GLU A 265 -22.20 3.28 -9.13
CA GLU A 265 -21.93 4.72 -9.29
C GLU A 265 -20.50 5.11 -8.88
N LYS A 266 -20.00 4.55 -7.79
CA LYS A 266 -18.64 4.84 -7.31
C LYS A 266 -17.57 4.25 -8.22
N ILE A 267 -17.78 3.02 -8.71
CA ILE A 267 -16.87 2.35 -9.64
C ILE A 267 -16.88 3.08 -10.99
N GLU A 268 -18.04 3.53 -11.48
CA GLU A 268 -18.16 4.34 -12.69
C GLU A 268 -17.40 5.66 -12.53
N ALA A 269 -17.52 6.33 -11.38
CA ALA A 269 -16.77 7.55 -11.11
C ALA A 269 -15.24 7.33 -11.06
N ALA A 270 -14.77 6.15 -10.65
CA ALA A 270 -13.36 5.77 -10.72
C ALA A 270 -12.94 5.47 -12.18
N ASN A 271 -13.76 4.75 -12.93
CA ASN A 271 -13.55 4.43 -14.34
C ASN A 271 -13.44 5.70 -15.20
N GLN A 272 -14.39 6.64 -15.02
CA GLN A 272 -14.35 7.94 -15.68
C GLN A 272 -13.12 8.77 -15.32
N ALA A 273 -12.63 8.67 -14.07
CA ALA A 273 -11.39 9.33 -13.68
C ALA A 273 -10.16 8.68 -14.37
N SER A 274 -10.13 7.36 -14.53
CA SER A 274 -9.09 6.65 -15.30
C SER A 274 -9.09 7.05 -16.78
N ILE A 275 -10.27 7.15 -17.41
CA ILE A 275 -10.42 7.62 -18.80
C ILE A 275 -9.87 9.04 -18.96
N ARG A 276 -10.19 9.95 -18.03
CA ARG A 276 -9.68 11.33 -18.07
C ARG A 276 -8.15 11.38 -17.93
N LEU A 277 -7.56 10.53 -17.09
CA LEU A 277 -6.11 10.40 -16.96
C LEU A 277 -5.48 9.92 -18.27
N GLN A 278 -6.08 8.91 -18.91
CA GLN A 278 -5.60 8.39 -20.19
C GLN A 278 -5.64 9.46 -21.30
N GLN A 279 -6.75 10.20 -21.39
CA GLN A 279 -6.89 11.32 -22.33
C GLN A 279 -5.87 12.44 -22.06
N ALA A 280 -5.63 12.77 -20.78
CA ALA A 280 -4.66 13.78 -20.41
C ALA A 280 -3.22 13.36 -20.73
N LEU A 281 -2.86 12.09 -20.52
CA LEU A 281 -1.54 11.55 -20.88
C LEU A 281 -1.28 11.57 -22.39
N GLY A 282 -2.32 11.38 -23.21
CA GLY A 282 -2.24 11.54 -24.66
C GLY A 282 -2.24 13.00 -25.14
N SER A 283 -2.36 13.97 -24.22
CA SER A 283 -2.41 15.40 -24.54
C SER A 283 -1.04 16.08 -24.36
N LYS A 284 -0.92 17.32 -24.86
CA LYS A 284 0.30 18.13 -24.68
C LYS A 284 0.59 18.51 -23.23
N ASN A 285 -0.40 18.40 -22.34
CA ASN A 285 -0.29 18.73 -20.92
C ASN A 285 -0.58 17.47 -20.09
N PRO A 286 0.43 16.64 -19.80
CA PRO A 286 0.22 15.42 -19.03
C PRO A 286 -0.34 15.75 -17.64
N PRO A 287 -1.16 14.86 -17.07
CA PRO A 287 -1.77 15.07 -15.78
C PRO A 287 -0.70 15.14 -14.69
N GLY A 288 -0.83 16.12 -13.80
CA GLY A 288 0.01 16.19 -12.61
C GLY A 288 -0.34 15.10 -11.58
N ASN A 289 0.56 14.89 -10.61
CA ASN A 289 0.43 13.92 -9.52
C ASN A 289 -0.97 13.90 -8.87
N GLY A 290 -1.59 15.07 -8.65
CA GLY A 290 -2.89 15.17 -7.99
C GLY A 290 -4.03 14.37 -8.64
N ALA A 291 -3.98 14.12 -9.95
CA ALA A 291 -5.01 13.35 -10.64
C ALA A 291 -4.86 11.83 -10.39
N PHE A 292 -3.62 11.32 -10.37
CA PHE A 292 -3.34 9.92 -9.99
C PHE A 292 -3.67 9.68 -8.52
N ALA A 293 -3.23 10.55 -7.62
CA ALA A 293 -3.51 10.45 -6.19
C ALA A 293 -5.02 10.45 -5.90
N SER A 294 -5.80 11.28 -6.62
CA SER A 294 -7.26 11.30 -6.49
C SER A 294 -7.90 9.97 -6.89
N LEU A 295 -7.45 9.36 -7.99
CA LEU A 295 -7.94 8.05 -8.43
C LEU A 295 -7.55 6.93 -7.47
N GLN A 296 -6.29 6.91 -7.00
CA GLN A 296 -5.82 5.95 -6.01
C GLN A 296 -6.66 6.00 -4.73
N VAL A 297 -6.93 7.19 -4.18
CA VAL A 297 -7.77 7.34 -2.98
C VAL A 297 -9.18 6.77 -3.21
N LYS A 298 -9.76 6.97 -4.40
CA LYS A 298 -11.08 6.39 -4.73
C LYS A 298 -11.03 4.87 -4.79
N LEU A 299 -10.02 4.31 -5.46
CA LEU A 299 -9.86 2.86 -5.59
C LEU A 299 -9.58 2.20 -4.25
N HIS A 300 -8.74 2.83 -3.43
CA HIS A 300 -8.47 2.40 -2.06
C HIS A 300 -9.77 2.34 -1.25
N HIS A 301 -10.56 3.41 -1.26
CA HIS A 301 -11.86 3.42 -0.59
C HIS A 301 -12.85 2.38 -1.16
N LEU A 302 -12.81 2.09 -2.46
CA LEU A 302 -13.66 1.07 -3.09
C LEU A 302 -13.30 -0.34 -2.62
N VAL A 303 -12.01 -0.68 -2.58
CA VAL A 303 -11.50 -1.96 -2.05
C VAL A 303 -11.89 -2.11 -0.57
N ASP A 304 -11.75 -1.02 0.20
CA ASP A 304 -11.99 -1.00 1.64
C ASP A 304 -13.47 -1.06 2.05
N THR A 305 -14.38 -0.58 1.21
CA THR A 305 -15.82 -0.49 1.55
C THR A 305 -16.61 -1.72 1.12
N LEU A 306 -15.96 -2.69 0.49
CA LEU A 306 -16.53 -4.02 0.34
C LEU A 306 -16.32 -4.77 1.66
N PRO A 307 -17.41 -5.17 2.33
CA PRO A 307 -17.30 -5.80 3.64
C PRO A 307 -16.48 -7.09 3.52
N MET A 308 -15.57 -7.31 4.49
CA MET A 308 -15.04 -8.63 4.79
C MET A 308 -16.16 -9.31 5.59
N VAL A 309 -16.82 -10.32 5.01
CA VAL A 309 -17.97 -11.01 5.65
C VAL A 309 -17.67 -12.48 5.79
#